data_AF-A0A7C6MGV5-F1
#
_entry.id   AF-A0A7C6MGV5-F1
#
_cell.length_a   1.000
_cell.length_b   1.000
_cell.length_c   1.000
_cell.angle_alpha   90.00
_cell.angle_beta   90.00
_cell.angle_gamma   90.00
#
_symmetry.space_group_name_H-M   'P 1'
#
loop_
_entity.id
_entity.type
_entity.pdbx_description
1 polymer ?
#
loop_
_entity_poly.entity_id
_entity_poly.type
_entity_poly.pdbx_seq_one_letter_code
_entity_poly.pdbx_strand_id
1 'polypeptide(L)'
;MAPIRRSTWRRRRPRRARTPWRSAPSPSRGAAIDDFNLDGCRLLIVGINPGLWSEEVGAPFARPGNRFWPALHAAGITPHPVDAAEGLSDADLAMLADRGLGFTNVVARPTARAAELDAAEMREGGRILGEKVARQRERRGGPDIVLIVGIGAYRTAFGAPRATVGKQTATVGGAETWVAPNPSGLNAHETVDSLAAAYGEVWARLT
;
A
#
# COMPACT_ATOMS: atom_id res chain seq x y z
N MET A 1 22.20 58.62 -13.94
CA MET A 1 22.43 57.58 -12.91
C MET A 1 21.25 56.62 -12.92
N ALA A 2 21.43 55.40 -13.43
CA ALA A 2 20.40 54.37 -13.58
C ALA A 2 20.56 53.27 -12.49
N PRO A 3 19.49 52.56 -12.09
CA PRO A 3 19.53 51.70 -10.91
C PRO A 3 20.11 50.30 -11.17
N ILE A 4 20.74 49.76 -10.13
CA ILE A 4 21.42 48.47 -10.06
C ILE A 4 20.39 47.32 -10.06
N ARG A 5 20.44 46.44 -11.08
CA ARG A 5 19.70 45.16 -11.11
C ARG A 5 20.42 44.13 -10.23
N ARG A 6 19.78 43.65 -9.16
CA ARG A 6 20.23 42.47 -8.40
C ARG A 6 19.88 41.19 -9.18
N SER A 7 20.88 40.51 -9.72
CA SER A 7 20.74 39.18 -10.31
C SER A 7 20.88 38.09 -9.24
N THR A 8 19.79 37.41 -8.91
CA THR A 8 19.85 36.22 -8.05
C THR A 8 20.28 35.02 -8.88
N TRP A 9 21.53 34.61 -8.69
CA TRP A 9 22.04 33.30 -9.10
C TRP A 9 21.30 32.19 -8.35
N ARG A 10 20.38 31.47 -9.00
CA ARG A 10 19.96 30.14 -8.53
C ARG A 10 20.88 29.09 -9.16
N ARG A 11 21.89 28.64 -8.41
CA ARG A 11 22.63 27.42 -8.73
C ARG A 11 21.63 26.25 -8.79
N ARG A 12 21.39 25.71 -10.00
CA ARG A 12 20.70 24.44 -10.17
C ARG A 12 21.54 23.35 -9.50
N ARG A 13 20.98 22.69 -8.48
CA ARG A 13 21.59 21.47 -7.92
C ARG A 13 21.59 20.39 -9.01
N PRO A 14 22.69 19.67 -9.24
CA PRO A 14 22.73 18.61 -10.23
C PRO A 14 21.78 17.47 -9.80
N ARG A 15 20.92 17.02 -10.71
CA ARG A 15 20.15 15.78 -10.53
C ARG A 15 21.15 14.64 -10.39
N ARG A 16 21.25 14.03 -9.21
CA ARG A 16 21.93 12.75 -9.06
C ARG A 16 21.19 11.76 -9.96
N ALA A 17 21.92 11.15 -10.88
CA ALA A 17 21.43 10.02 -11.65
C ALA A 17 21.07 8.91 -10.66
N ARG A 18 19.82 8.45 -10.68
CA ARG A 18 19.31 7.38 -9.83
C ARG A 18 19.04 6.15 -10.69
N THR A 19 19.57 5.03 -10.23
CA THR A 19 19.30 3.70 -10.76
C THR A 19 17.82 3.38 -10.55
N PRO A 20 17.07 2.98 -11.59
CA PRO A 20 15.71 2.47 -11.41
C PRO A 20 15.75 1.18 -10.58
N TRP A 21 14.68 0.90 -9.84
CA TRP A 21 14.33 -0.38 -9.20
C TRP A 21 14.57 -1.66 -10.05
N ARG A 22 14.86 -1.52 -11.34
CA ARG A 22 15.16 -2.60 -12.29
C ARG A 22 16.41 -3.45 -11.97
N SER A 23 17.14 -3.18 -10.90
CA SER A 23 18.37 -3.90 -10.53
C SER A 23 18.25 -4.81 -9.31
N ALA A 24 17.15 -4.80 -8.57
CA ALA A 24 16.80 -5.91 -7.67
C ALA A 24 16.34 -7.11 -8.52
N PRO A 25 16.51 -8.38 -8.08
CA PRO A 25 16.08 -9.54 -8.85
C PRO A 25 14.63 -9.34 -9.28
N SER A 26 14.41 -9.26 -10.60
CA SER A 26 13.12 -8.89 -11.15
C SER A 26 12.06 -9.83 -10.58
N PRO A 27 10.92 -9.34 -10.05
CA PRO A 27 9.77 -10.20 -9.99
C PRO A 27 9.54 -10.66 -11.44
N SER A 28 9.51 -11.98 -11.65
CA SER A 28 9.33 -12.63 -12.95
C SER A 28 8.39 -11.81 -13.82
N ARG A 29 8.81 -11.46 -15.05
CA ARG A 29 8.01 -10.70 -16.04
C ARG A 29 6.60 -11.30 -16.09
N GLY A 30 5.65 -10.66 -15.42
CA GLY A 30 4.31 -11.20 -15.19
C GLY A 30 3.69 -10.89 -13.82
N ALA A 31 4.47 -10.52 -12.80
CA ALA A 31 3.91 -10.01 -11.53
C ALA A 31 3.57 -8.51 -11.67
N ALA A 32 2.36 -8.13 -11.25
CA ALA A 32 2.00 -6.73 -11.08
C ALA A 32 3.01 -6.03 -10.16
N ILE A 33 3.34 -4.78 -10.45
CA ILE A 33 4.38 -3.98 -9.77
C ILE A 33 4.12 -3.82 -8.24
N ASP A 34 2.96 -4.26 -7.75
CA ASP A 34 2.49 -4.09 -6.37
C ASP A 34 2.67 -5.29 -5.44
N ASP A 35 3.11 -6.44 -5.93
CA ASP A 35 3.28 -7.63 -5.09
C ASP A 35 4.64 -7.57 -4.38
N PHE A 36 4.63 -7.29 -3.07
CA PHE A 36 5.82 -7.26 -2.22
C PHE A 36 5.70 -8.22 -1.05
N ASN A 37 6.77 -8.97 -0.78
CA ASN A 37 6.95 -9.87 0.37
C ASN A 37 5.75 -10.79 0.66
N LEU A 38 5.06 -11.20 -0.40
CA LEU A 38 3.86 -12.02 -0.31
C LEU A 38 4.09 -13.36 0.41
N ASP A 39 5.25 -13.97 0.17
CA ASP A 39 5.62 -15.27 0.73
C ASP A 39 6.22 -15.19 2.14
N GLY A 40 6.60 -13.99 2.59
CA GLY A 40 7.31 -13.76 3.87
C GLY A 40 6.59 -12.82 4.83
N CYS A 41 5.35 -12.44 4.52
CA CYS A 41 4.57 -11.53 5.35
C CYS A 41 3.68 -12.26 6.36
N ARG A 42 3.54 -11.67 7.54
CA ARG A 42 2.51 -11.99 8.55
C ARG A 42 1.32 -11.05 8.43
N LEU A 43 1.57 -9.79 8.05
CA LEU A 43 0.56 -8.80 7.72
C LEU A 43 0.62 -8.47 6.22
N LEU A 44 -0.40 -8.88 5.47
CA LEU A 44 -0.58 -8.47 4.09
C LEU A 44 -1.49 -7.25 4.02
N ILE A 45 -0.93 -6.11 3.61
CA ILE A 45 -1.66 -4.87 3.41
C ILE A 45 -2.13 -4.78 1.96
N VAL A 46 -3.43 -4.60 1.79
CA VAL A 46 -4.11 -4.68 0.49
C VAL A 46 -4.73 -3.33 0.15
N GLY A 47 -4.17 -2.66 -0.85
CA GLY A 47 -4.79 -1.47 -1.44
C GLY A 47 -5.93 -1.81 -2.40
N ILE A 48 -6.61 -0.79 -2.92
CA ILE A 48 -7.68 -0.98 -3.92
C ILE A 48 -7.06 -1.40 -5.25
N ASN A 49 -6.24 -0.51 -5.79
CA ASN A 49 -5.49 -0.65 -7.03
C ASN A 49 -4.36 0.40 -7.04
N PRO A 50 -3.30 0.19 -7.85
CA PRO A 50 -2.23 1.18 -7.94
C PRO A 50 -2.75 2.49 -8.52
N GLY A 51 -2.42 3.60 -7.87
CA GLY A 51 -2.56 4.91 -8.49
C GLY A 51 -1.48 5.10 -9.56
N LEU A 52 -1.75 5.89 -10.60
CA LEU A 52 -0.77 6.14 -11.68
C LEU A 52 0.62 6.57 -11.18
N TRP A 53 0.68 7.32 -10.07
CA TRP A 53 1.97 7.71 -9.48
C TRP A 53 2.70 6.54 -8.81
N SER A 54 1.97 5.69 -8.10
CA SER A 54 2.53 4.49 -7.47
C SER A 54 3.07 3.51 -8.49
N GLU A 55 2.37 3.36 -9.61
CA GLU A 55 2.82 2.59 -10.77
C GLU A 55 4.13 3.18 -11.34
N GLU A 56 4.18 4.50 -11.56
CA GLU A 56 5.34 5.19 -12.14
C GLU A 56 6.60 5.03 -11.29
N VAL A 57 6.51 5.20 -9.97
CA VAL A 57 7.67 5.14 -9.07
C VAL A 57 7.93 3.75 -8.49
N GLY A 58 7.06 2.78 -8.77
CA GLY A 58 7.16 1.41 -8.28
C GLY A 58 7.09 1.30 -6.76
N ALA A 59 6.18 2.05 -6.12
CA ALA A 59 5.98 1.94 -4.67
C ALA A 59 4.51 2.09 -4.24
N PRO A 60 4.05 1.25 -3.30
CA PRO A 60 2.68 1.28 -2.84
C PRO A 60 2.42 2.59 -2.09
N PHE A 61 1.24 3.17 -2.31
CA PHE A 61 0.77 4.39 -1.63
C PHE A 61 1.69 5.63 -1.77
N ALA A 62 2.55 5.66 -2.79
CA ALA A 62 3.56 6.70 -3.03
C ALA A 62 3.02 8.09 -3.37
N ARG A 63 1.74 8.23 -3.76
CA ARG A 63 1.20 9.53 -4.20
C ARG A 63 1.34 10.57 -3.08
N PRO A 64 1.92 11.76 -3.34
CA PRO A 64 1.97 12.83 -2.36
C PRO A 64 0.58 13.15 -1.78
N GLY A 65 0.53 13.27 -0.45
CA GLY A 65 -0.71 13.47 0.30
C GLY A 65 -1.49 12.19 0.62
N ASN A 66 -1.05 11.01 0.16
CA ASN A 66 -1.50 9.75 0.74
C ASN A 66 -0.96 9.62 2.17
N ARG A 67 -1.83 9.30 3.12
CA ARG A 67 -1.52 9.28 4.55
C ARG A 67 -1.02 7.91 5.03
N PHE A 68 -0.91 6.93 4.15
CA PHE A 68 -0.53 5.55 4.50
C PHE A 68 0.79 5.48 5.25
N TRP A 69 1.89 5.97 4.65
CA TRP A 69 3.23 5.88 5.25
C TRP A 69 3.37 6.68 6.56
N PRO A 70 2.87 7.95 6.65
CA PRO A 70 2.82 8.66 7.93
C PRO A 70 2.04 7.91 9.01
N ALA A 71 0.89 7.33 8.67
CA ALA A 71 0.05 6.59 9.61
C ALA A 71 0.70 5.27 10.05
N LEU A 72 1.38 4.57 9.13
CA LEU A 72 2.12 3.34 9.42
C LEU A 72 3.25 3.60 10.43
N HIS A 73 3.97 4.72 10.27
CA HIS A 73 4.98 5.14 11.23
C HIS A 73 4.37 5.57 12.57
N ALA A 74 3.31 6.40 12.54
CA ALA A 74 2.64 6.86 13.75
C ALA A 74 2.01 5.71 14.57
N ALA A 75 1.63 4.61 13.92
CA ALA A 75 1.19 3.37 14.56
C ALA A 75 2.33 2.56 15.21
N GLY A 76 3.59 2.99 15.08
CA GLY A 76 4.77 2.27 15.57
C GLY A 76 5.15 1.05 14.73
N ILE A 77 4.51 0.85 13.58
CA ILE A 77 4.74 -0.31 12.71
C ILE A 77 6.09 -0.20 12.00
N THR A 78 6.47 1.00 11.56
CA THR A 78 7.83 1.28 11.06
C THR A 78 8.62 2.08 12.10
N PRO A 79 9.91 1.77 12.32
CA PRO A 79 10.72 2.43 13.35
C PRO A 79 11.12 3.85 12.95
N HIS A 80 11.06 4.15 11.64
CA HIS A 80 11.31 5.47 11.06
C HIS A 80 10.26 5.81 10.00
N PRO A 81 10.10 7.10 9.65
CA PRO A 81 9.25 7.52 8.54
C PRO A 81 9.77 6.99 7.20
N VAL A 82 8.90 6.36 6.42
CA VAL A 82 9.20 5.93 5.03
C VAL A 82 8.70 7.00 4.06
N ASP A 83 9.57 7.46 3.16
CA ASP A 83 9.20 8.34 2.05
C ASP A 83 9.20 7.54 0.74
N ALA A 84 8.00 7.16 0.29
CA ALA A 84 7.82 6.40 -0.94
C ALA A 84 7.62 7.28 -2.18
N ALA A 85 7.69 8.62 -2.06
CA ALA A 85 7.31 9.54 -3.14
C ALA A 85 8.11 9.33 -4.43
N GLU A 86 9.35 8.83 -4.32
CA GLU A 86 10.23 8.50 -5.44
C GLU A 86 10.66 7.01 -5.43
N GLY A 87 9.79 6.13 -4.91
CA GLY A 87 10.08 4.70 -4.73
C GLY A 87 10.59 4.36 -3.33
N LEU A 88 10.69 3.07 -3.00
CA LEU A 88 11.24 2.58 -1.74
C LEU A 88 12.75 2.33 -1.86
N SER A 89 13.51 2.64 -0.79
CA SER A 89 14.93 2.29 -0.74
C SER A 89 15.13 0.81 -0.40
N ASP A 90 16.31 0.25 -0.74
CA ASP A 90 16.65 -1.13 -0.36
C ASP A 90 16.59 -1.35 1.18
N ALA A 91 16.96 -0.32 1.95
CA ALA A 91 16.88 -0.35 3.41
C ALA A 91 15.44 -0.38 3.91
N ASP A 92 14.53 0.37 3.27
CA ASP A 92 13.10 0.34 3.62
C ASP A 92 12.51 -1.03 3.25
N LEU A 93 12.83 -1.57 2.09
CA LEU A 93 12.36 -2.89 1.67
C LEU A 93 12.83 -4.00 2.61
N ALA A 94 14.11 -3.99 3.01
CA ALA A 94 14.63 -4.92 4.01
C ALA A 94 13.90 -4.77 5.35
N MET A 95 13.73 -3.54 5.83
CA MET A 95 13.01 -3.26 7.08
C MET A 95 11.55 -3.74 7.05
N LEU A 96 10.85 -3.53 5.94
CA LEU A 96 9.46 -3.97 5.76
C LEU A 96 9.36 -5.51 5.71
N ALA A 97 10.31 -6.16 5.03
CA ALA A 97 10.38 -7.62 4.97
C ALA A 97 10.69 -8.24 6.33
N ASP A 98 11.68 -7.71 7.06
CA ASP A 98 12.06 -8.16 8.41
C ASP A 98 10.92 -8.01 9.42
N ARG A 99 10.06 -7.01 9.23
CA ARG A 99 8.84 -6.83 10.02
C ARG A 99 7.66 -7.70 9.56
N GLY A 100 7.84 -8.54 8.54
CA GLY A 100 6.79 -9.41 8.03
C GLY A 100 5.63 -8.63 7.39
N LEU A 101 5.90 -7.48 6.77
CA LEU A 101 4.91 -6.71 6.03
C LEU A 101 4.94 -7.12 4.56
N GLY A 102 3.75 -7.28 3.96
CA GLY A 102 3.57 -7.52 2.53
C GLY A 102 2.58 -6.53 1.92
N PHE A 103 2.66 -6.34 0.60
CA PHE A 103 1.75 -5.48 -0.14
C PHE A 103 1.18 -6.18 -1.37
N THR A 104 -0.06 -5.86 -1.71
CA THR A 104 -0.76 -6.19 -2.96
C THR A 104 -1.93 -5.21 -3.13
N ASN A 105 -2.66 -5.33 -4.23
CA ASN A 105 -3.96 -4.69 -4.41
C ASN A 105 -5.07 -5.71 -4.66
N VAL A 106 -6.32 -5.28 -4.47
CA VAL A 106 -7.50 -6.05 -4.91
C VAL A 106 -7.52 -6.16 -6.44
N VAL A 107 -7.28 -5.05 -7.13
CA VAL A 107 -7.24 -4.98 -8.60
C VAL A 107 -5.85 -4.54 -9.04
N ALA A 108 -5.27 -5.26 -10.01
CA ALA A 108 -3.91 -4.98 -10.51
C ALA A 108 -3.84 -3.79 -11.48
N ARG A 109 -4.96 -3.40 -12.11
CA ARG A 109 -4.97 -2.34 -13.12
C ARG A 109 -4.76 -0.95 -12.49
N PRO A 110 -3.76 -0.18 -12.95
CA PRO A 110 -3.57 1.19 -12.49
C PRO A 110 -4.68 2.13 -12.98
N THR A 111 -5.13 3.04 -12.11
CA THR A 111 -6.07 4.11 -12.47
C THR A 111 -5.71 5.44 -11.81
N ALA A 112 -6.24 6.56 -12.30
CA ALA A 112 -6.06 7.84 -11.62
C ALA A 112 -6.89 7.90 -10.33
N ARG A 113 -8.07 7.27 -10.32
CA ARG A 113 -8.98 7.15 -9.19
C ARG A 113 -9.56 5.75 -9.10
N ALA A 114 -9.71 5.25 -7.87
CA ALA A 114 -10.39 3.98 -7.58
C ALA A 114 -11.82 3.90 -8.14
N ALA A 115 -12.51 5.03 -8.30
CA ALA A 115 -13.87 5.08 -8.87
C ALA A 115 -13.96 4.70 -10.35
N GLU A 116 -12.81 4.55 -11.03
CA GLU A 116 -12.73 4.07 -12.42
C GLU A 116 -12.77 2.54 -12.54
N LEU A 117 -12.78 1.82 -11.41
CA LEU A 117 -12.97 0.37 -11.37
C LEU A 117 -14.46 0.08 -11.29
N ASP A 118 -14.95 -0.80 -12.16
CA ASP A 118 -16.33 -1.25 -12.07
C ASP A 118 -16.51 -2.36 -11.02
N ALA A 119 -17.76 -2.65 -10.68
CA ALA A 119 -18.06 -3.63 -9.65
C ALA A 119 -17.70 -5.08 -10.07
N ALA A 120 -17.68 -5.40 -11.36
CA ALA A 120 -17.31 -6.72 -11.84
C ALA A 120 -15.80 -6.94 -11.71
N GLU A 121 -15.00 -5.95 -12.11
CA GLU A 121 -13.55 -5.95 -11.94
C GLU A 121 -13.17 -6.04 -10.45
N MET A 122 -13.85 -5.30 -9.57
CA MET A 122 -13.63 -5.39 -8.13
C MET A 122 -13.94 -6.77 -7.55
N ARG A 123 -15.05 -7.40 -7.97
CA ARG A 123 -15.42 -8.76 -7.52
C ARG A 123 -14.43 -9.80 -8.02
N GLU A 124 -14.00 -9.68 -9.26
CA GLU A 124 -13.00 -10.56 -9.84
C GLU A 124 -11.63 -10.40 -9.13
N GLY A 125 -11.23 -9.16 -8.86
CA GLY A 125 -10.05 -8.86 -8.05
C GLY A 125 -10.14 -9.46 -6.64
N GLY A 126 -11.30 -9.38 -5.99
CA GLY A 126 -11.56 -10.02 -4.70
C GLY A 126 -11.38 -11.54 -4.75
N ARG A 127 -11.91 -12.19 -5.79
CA ARG A 127 -11.74 -13.64 -6.02
C ARG A 127 -10.25 -13.99 -6.19
N ILE A 128 -9.55 -13.29 -7.07
CA ILE A 128 -8.13 -13.51 -7.36
C ILE A 128 -7.28 -13.31 -6.10
N LEU A 129 -7.57 -12.27 -5.30
CA LEU A 129 -6.90 -12.00 -4.04
C LEU A 129 -7.11 -13.14 -3.03
N GLY A 130 -8.34 -13.61 -2.87
CA GLY A 130 -8.64 -14.74 -2.00
C GLY A 130 -7.86 -16.00 -2.37
N GLU A 131 -7.78 -16.32 -3.66
CA GLU A 131 -6.98 -17.45 -4.15
C GLU A 131 -5.48 -17.23 -3.98
N LYS A 132 -4.99 -16.00 -4.17
CA LYS A 132 -3.59 -15.63 -3.94
C LYS A 132 -3.21 -15.90 -2.48
N VAL A 133 -4.01 -15.43 -1.54
CA VAL A 133 -3.78 -15.61 -0.10
C VAL A 133 -3.87 -17.08 0.30
N ALA A 134 -4.88 -17.82 -0.19
CA ALA A 134 -5.02 -19.25 0.11
C ALA A 134 -3.79 -20.05 -0.33
N ARG A 135 -3.31 -19.83 -1.56
CA ARG A 135 -2.10 -20.49 -2.09
C ARG A 135 -0.85 -20.16 -1.26
N GLN A 136 -0.72 -18.93 -0.76
CA GLN A 136 0.42 -18.55 0.10
C GLN A 136 0.37 -19.27 1.44
N ARG A 137 -0.82 -19.32 2.06
CA ARG A 137 -1.03 -20.01 3.33
C ARG A 137 -0.72 -21.50 3.24
N GLU A 138 -1.16 -22.15 2.18
CA GLU A 138 -0.86 -23.57 1.92
C GLU A 138 0.63 -23.84 1.74
N ARG A 139 1.36 -22.95 1.06
CA ARG A 139 2.76 -23.19 0.69
C ARG A 139 3.77 -22.86 1.79
N ARG A 140 3.52 -21.79 2.55
CA ARG A 140 4.52 -21.19 3.45
C ARG A 140 3.94 -20.69 4.78
N GLY A 141 2.71 -21.05 5.12
CA GLY A 141 2.00 -20.51 6.29
C GLY A 141 1.28 -19.18 6.01
N GLY A 142 1.75 -18.41 5.01
CA GLY A 142 1.11 -17.21 4.46
C GLY A 142 0.81 -16.11 5.48
N PRO A 143 0.08 -15.05 5.10
CA PRO A 143 -0.23 -13.97 6.02
C PRO A 143 -1.19 -14.44 7.11
N ASP A 144 -0.86 -14.18 8.37
CA ASP A 144 -1.74 -14.35 9.52
C ASP A 144 -2.96 -13.43 9.40
N ILE A 145 -2.71 -12.19 8.97
CA ILE A 145 -3.71 -11.14 8.81
C ILE A 145 -3.65 -10.53 7.40
N VAL A 146 -4.83 -10.35 6.80
CA VAL A 146 -5.05 -9.51 5.62
C VAL A 146 -5.73 -8.22 6.06
N LEU A 147 -5.08 -7.08 5.80
CA LEU A 147 -5.61 -5.74 6.06
C LEU A 147 -5.98 -5.05 4.75
N ILE A 148 -7.27 -4.87 4.49
CA ILE A 148 -7.76 -4.15 3.31
C ILE A 148 -7.99 -2.68 3.65
N VAL A 149 -7.26 -1.78 2.98
CA VAL A 149 -7.32 -0.33 3.23
C VAL A 149 -8.32 0.35 2.30
N GLY A 150 -9.60 0.25 2.66
CA GLY A 150 -10.71 0.88 1.94
C GLY A 150 -12.01 0.10 2.09
N ILE A 151 -12.89 0.56 2.98
CA ILE A 151 -14.17 -0.13 3.27
C ILE A 151 -15.07 -0.28 2.04
N GLY A 152 -15.17 0.74 1.17
CA GLY A 152 -15.96 0.66 -0.06
C GLY A 152 -15.45 -0.42 -1.02
N ALA A 153 -14.13 -0.54 -1.14
CA ALA A 153 -13.50 -1.57 -1.96
C ALA A 153 -13.77 -2.97 -1.43
N TYR A 154 -13.63 -3.16 -0.10
CA TYR A 154 -13.95 -4.42 0.56
C TYR A 154 -15.42 -4.84 0.32
N ARG A 155 -16.36 -3.91 0.56
CA ARG A 155 -17.79 -4.17 0.39
C ARG A 155 -18.12 -4.65 -1.03
N THR A 156 -17.53 -4.02 -2.04
CA THR A 156 -17.76 -4.39 -3.45
C THR A 156 -17.06 -5.70 -3.82
N ALA A 157 -15.78 -5.86 -3.47
CA ALA A 157 -14.98 -7.00 -3.85
C ALA A 157 -15.47 -8.32 -3.23
N PHE A 158 -15.96 -8.27 -1.99
CA PHE A 158 -16.36 -9.45 -1.23
C PHE A 158 -17.87 -9.57 -1.03
N GLY A 159 -18.67 -8.77 -1.73
CA GLY A 159 -20.14 -8.83 -1.65
C GLY A 159 -20.69 -8.59 -0.25
N ALA A 160 -20.05 -7.70 0.53
CA ALA A 160 -20.31 -7.51 1.95
C ALA A 160 -20.86 -6.11 2.24
N PRO A 161 -22.04 -5.69 1.70
CA PRO A 161 -22.49 -4.29 1.70
C PRO A 161 -22.64 -3.66 3.09
N ARG A 162 -22.82 -4.48 4.14
CA ARG A 162 -23.00 -4.05 5.53
C ARG A 162 -21.73 -4.13 6.37
N ALA A 163 -20.58 -4.50 5.79
CA ALA A 163 -19.32 -4.55 6.52
C ALA A 163 -18.94 -3.19 7.11
N THR A 164 -18.30 -3.18 8.27
CA THR A 164 -17.77 -1.99 8.94
C THR A 164 -16.25 -2.07 9.00
N VAL A 165 -15.59 -0.95 9.33
CA VAL A 165 -14.16 -0.93 9.67
C VAL A 165 -13.90 -1.82 10.89
N GLY A 166 -12.70 -2.40 10.98
CA GLY A 166 -12.27 -3.31 12.04
C GLY A 166 -12.16 -4.77 11.58
N LYS A 167 -12.13 -5.69 12.55
CA LYS A 167 -12.08 -7.14 12.31
C LYS A 167 -13.36 -7.64 11.63
N GLN A 168 -13.20 -8.48 10.62
CA GLN A 168 -14.31 -9.12 9.92
C GLN A 168 -14.52 -10.54 10.42
N THR A 169 -15.77 -11.03 10.33
CA THR A 169 -16.09 -12.45 10.58
C THR A 169 -15.64 -13.35 9.43
N ALA A 170 -15.64 -12.83 8.21
CA ALA A 170 -15.19 -13.55 7.01
C ALA A 170 -13.67 -13.46 6.84
N THR A 171 -13.06 -14.56 6.41
CA THR A 171 -11.63 -14.65 6.10
C THR A 171 -11.38 -14.47 4.61
N VAL A 172 -10.27 -13.83 4.23
CA VAL A 172 -9.78 -13.80 2.85
C VAL A 172 -8.71 -14.87 2.69
N GLY A 173 -8.98 -15.88 1.85
CA GLY A 173 -8.04 -16.99 1.63
C GLY A 173 -7.66 -17.75 2.91
N GLY A 174 -8.53 -17.74 3.93
CA GLY A 174 -8.28 -18.36 5.24
C GLY A 174 -7.46 -17.52 6.23
N ALA A 175 -7.02 -16.31 5.86
CA ALA A 175 -6.38 -15.36 6.78
C ALA A 175 -7.42 -14.58 7.60
N GLU A 176 -7.06 -14.17 8.83
CA GLU A 176 -7.89 -13.22 9.59
C GLU A 176 -7.98 -11.90 8.82
N THR A 177 -9.20 -11.39 8.60
CA THR A 177 -9.41 -10.20 7.76
C THR A 177 -9.74 -8.99 8.61
N TRP A 178 -9.05 -7.90 8.32
CA TRP A 178 -9.33 -6.57 8.87
C TRP A 178 -9.57 -5.59 7.73
N VAL A 179 -10.41 -4.59 8.00
CA VAL A 179 -10.68 -3.51 7.06
C VAL A 179 -10.42 -2.18 7.74
N ALA A 180 -9.60 -1.34 7.12
CA ALA A 180 -9.34 0.02 7.56
C ALA A 180 -9.92 1.04 6.56
N PRO A 181 -10.05 2.31 6.96
CA PRO A 181 -10.39 3.38 6.04
C PRO A 181 -9.34 3.56 4.93
N ASN A 182 -9.73 4.20 3.83
CA ASN A 182 -8.80 4.48 2.72
C ASN A 182 -7.86 5.65 3.10
N PRO A 183 -6.52 5.48 3.00
CA PRO A 183 -5.54 6.49 3.39
C PRO A 183 -5.34 7.62 2.37
N SER A 184 -6.02 7.56 1.22
CA SER A 184 -5.96 8.63 0.22
C SER A 184 -6.26 9.99 0.81
N GLY A 185 -5.47 11.01 0.45
CA GLY A 185 -5.71 12.39 0.86
C GLY A 185 -7.07 12.97 0.47
N LEU A 186 -7.75 12.33 -0.50
CA LEU A 186 -9.12 12.67 -0.91
C LEU A 186 -10.19 12.23 0.11
N ASN A 187 -9.85 11.33 1.02
CA ASN A 187 -10.72 10.95 2.12
C ASN A 187 -10.63 12.02 3.22
N ALA A 188 -11.63 12.91 3.28
CA ALA A 188 -11.66 14.03 4.22
C ALA A 188 -12.01 13.62 5.65
N HIS A 189 -12.55 12.42 5.86
CA HIS A 189 -12.95 11.92 7.18
C HIS A 189 -11.79 11.30 7.97
N GLU A 190 -10.64 11.10 7.34
CA GLU A 190 -9.50 10.39 7.93
C GLU A 190 -8.29 11.29 8.08
N THR A 191 -7.67 11.21 9.26
CA THR A 191 -6.41 11.86 9.60
C THR A 191 -5.29 10.81 9.66
N VAL A 192 -4.04 11.27 9.81
CA VAL A 192 -2.93 10.35 10.08
C VAL A 192 -3.20 9.57 11.38
N ASP A 193 -3.74 10.24 12.41
CA ASP A 193 -3.98 9.64 13.72
C ASP A 193 -5.11 8.61 13.71
N SER A 194 -6.22 8.88 12.99
CA SER A 194 -7.32 7.91 12.90
C SER A 194 -6.89 6.63 12.16
N LEU A 195 -6.10 6.79 11.10
CA LEU A 195 -5.51 5.68 10.36
C LEU A 195 -4.47 4.94 11.20
N ALA A 196 -3.63 5.67 11.94
CA ALA A 196 -2.62 5.09 12.81
C ALA A 196 -3.25 4.26 13.93
N ALA A 197 -4.35 4.73 14.52
CA ALA A 197 -5.11 3.96 15.51
C ALA A 197 -5.63 2.64 14.91
N ALA A 198 -6.23 2.69 13.71
CA ALA A 198 -6.72 1.49 13.02
C ALA A 198 -5.59 0.52 12.66
N TYR A 199 -4.45 1.01 12.19
CA TYR A 199 -3.30 0.17 11.84
C TYR A 199 -2.63 -0.42 13.07
N GLY A 200 -2.51 0.37 14.14
CA GLY A 200 -1.94 -0.06 15.43
C GLY A 200 -2.75 -1.16 16.09
N GLU A 201 -4.09 -1.10 16.02
CA GLU A 201 -4.96 -2.17 16.52
C GLU A 201 -4.67 -3.51 15.81
N VAL A 202 -4.51 -3.48 14.49
CA VAL A 202 -4.16 -4.69 13.71
C VAL A 202 -2.76 -5.18 14.07
N TRP A 203 -1.79 -4.27 14.18
CA TRP A 203 -0.41 -4.61 14.48
C TRP A 203 -0.25 -5.26 15.86
N ALA A 204 -0.98 -4.75 16.87
CA ALA A 204 -1.00 -5.31 18.22
C ALA A 204 -1.50 -6.76 18.29
N ARG A 205 -2.16 -7.27 17.25
CA ARG A 205 -2.59 -8.67 17.16
C ARG A 205 -1.47 -9.62 16.71
N LEU A 206 -0.38 -9.09 16.15
CA LEU A 206 0.75 -9.86 15.64
C LEU A 206 1.98 -9.85 16.57
N THR A 207 2.00 -8.93 17.53
CA THR A 207 3.06 -8.74 18.54
C THR A 207 2.64 -9.31 19.88
#